data_AF-A0A819MKQ4-F1
#
_entry.id   AF-A0A819MKQ4-F1
#
_cell.length_a   1.000
_cell.length_b   1.000
_cell.length_c   1.000
_cell.angle_alpha   90.00
_cell.angle_beta   90.00
_cell.angle_gamma   90.00
#
_symmetry.space_group_name_H-M   'P 1'
#
loop_
_entity.id
_entity.type
_entity.pdbx_description
1 polymer ?
#
loop_
_entity_poly.entity_id
_entity_poly.type
_entity_poly.pdbx_seq_one_letter_code
_entity_poly.pdbx_strand_id
1 'polypeptide(L)'
;TENGVDDQRATSLQLRQPPPPQPPRHHKRDLYQDPSIFEHVDQQAIAVAESEQTSYTELVDQLTYGLLTDLEKARAIFRWITVKDLNAIDFQNTLAADTPMGLLRGIKYGTETYHTLFMRLC
;
A
#
# COMPACT_ATOMS: atom_id res chain seq x y z
N THR A 1 1.87 45.04 37.13
CA THR A 1 2.97 44.10 36.81
C THR A 1 2.67 42.79 37.52
N GLU A 2 1.61 42.07 37.12
CA GLU A 2 1.54 41.20 35.93
C GLU A 2 2.69 40.18 35.91
N ASN A 3 2.36 38.92 36.20
CA ASN A 3 2.89 37.69 35.55
C ASN A 3 2.38 36.47 36.33
N GLY A 4 1.22 35.95 35.94
CA GLY A 4 0.58 34.78 36.55
C GLY A 4 -0.33 34.04 35.58
N VAL A 5 -0.02 34.08 34.27
CA VAL A 5 -0.81 33.45 33.21
C VAL A 5 0.12 32.97 32.09
N ASP A 6 1.03 32.03 32.37
CA ASP A 6 1.83 31.43 31.28
C ASP A 6 2.11 29.92 31.43
N ASP A 7 1.69 29.28 32.53
CA ASP A 7 2.04 27.86 32.77
C ASP A 7 0.98 26.86 32.27
N GLN A 8 -0.16 27.33 31.76
CA GLN A 8 -1.27 26.46 31.32
C GLN A 8 -1.39 26.34 29.79
N ARG A 9 -0.49 26.95 29.03
CA ARG A 9 -0.52 26.89 27.54
C ARG A 9 0.45 25.86 26.96
N ALA A 10 1.40 25.34 27.76
CA ALA A 10 2.45 24.44 27.30
C ALA A 10 2.00 22.98 27.07
N THR A 11 0.83 22.57 27.57
CA THR A 11 0.31 21.19 27.43
C THR A 11 -0.40 20.89 26.11
N SER A 12 -0.64 21.90 25.27
CA SER A 12 -1.41 21.75 24.02
C SER A 12 -0.55 21.65 22.74
N LEU A 13 0.78 21.72 22.87
CA LEU A 13 1.74 21.68 21.74
C LEU A 13 2.67 20.47 21.76
N GLN A 14 2.32 19.37 22.43
CA GLN A 14 2.91 18.05 22.14
C GLN A 14 2.43 17.56 20.76
N LEU A 15 2.84 18.31 19.74
CA LEU A 15 2.90 17.88 18.36
C LEU A 15 3.80 16.64 18.35
N ARG A 16 3.15 15.52 18.09
CA ARG A 16 3.65 14.15 18.10
C ARG A 16 4.99 14.06 17.35
N GLN A 17 6.10 14.20 18.06
CA GLN A 17 7.39 13.84 17.49
C GLN A 17 7.34 12.33 17.21
N PRO A 18 7.72 11.88 16.00
CA PRO A 18 7.78 10.46 15.70
C PRO A 18 8.71 9.79 16.71
N PRO A 19 8.38 8.56 17.16
CA PRO A 19 9.24 7.86 18.10
C PRO A 19 10.66 7.76 17.52
N PRO A 20 11.70 7.83 18.36
CA PRO A 20 13.07 7.67 17.89
C PRO A 20 13.20 6.35 17.12
N PRO A 21 13.97 6.31 16.03
CA PRO A 21 14.12 5.11 15.23
C PRO A 21 14.69 3.99 16.11
N GLN A 22 14.01 2.84 16.13
CA GLN A 22 14.48 1.64 16.82
C GLN A 22 14.87 0.58 15.80
N PRO A 23 15.88 -0.26 16.10
CA PRO A 23 16.19 -1.40 15.24
C PRO A 23 15.00 -2.36 15.16
N PRO A 24 14.81 -3.08 14.04
CA PRO A 24 13.77 -4.07 13.91
C PRO A 24 13.85 -5.15 15.01
N ARG A 25 12.71 -5.52 15.59
CA ARG A 25 12.63 -6.55 16.64
C ARG A 25 12.80 -7.98 16.11
N HIS A 26 12.49 -8.20 14.84
CA HIS A 26 12.45 -9.52 14.20
C HIS A 26 13.32 -9.51 12.96
N HIS A 27 13.95 -10.64 12.68
CA HIS A 27 14.67 -10.86 11.44
C HIS A 27 13.70 -11.27 10.33
N LYS A 28 14.08 -10.98 9.09
CA LYS A 28 13.33 -11.44 7.91
C LYS A 28 13.12 -12.96 7.90
N ARG A 29 14.09 -13.73 8.41
CA ARG A 29 14.04 -15.19 8.50
C ARG A 29 12.98 -15.70 9.49
N ASP A 30 12.51 -14.85 10.40
CA ASP A 30 11.41 -15.15 11.33
C ASP A 30 10.05 -15.10 10.61
N LEU A 31 9.97 -14.39 9.48
CA LEU A 31 8.77 -14.28 8.65
C LEU A 31 8.66 -15.42 7.63
N TYR A 32 9.78 -15.77 7.00
CA TYR A 32 9.86 -16.90 6.07
C TYR A 32 11.30 -17.37 5.89
N GLN A 33 11.47 -18.66 5.59
CA GLN A 33 12.79 -19.25 5.33
C GLN A 33 13.14 -19.29 3.84
N ASP A 34 12.15 -19.59 2.99
CA ASP A 34 12.30 -19.69 1.54
C ASP A 34 11.18 -18.87 0.87
N PRO A 35 11.50 -17.95 -0.07
CA PRO A 35 10.50 -17.24 -0.86
C PRO A 35 9.54 -18.14 -1.65
N SER A 36 9.89 -19.39 -1.94
CA SER A 36 9.04 -20.34 -2.69
C SER A 36 7.67 -20.57 -2.06
N ILE A 37 7.54 -20.38 -0.74
CA ILE A 37 6.25 -20.50 -0.03
C ILE A 37 5.18 -19.54 -0.58
N PHE A 38 5.61 -18.48 -1.26
CA PHE A 38 4.73 -17.47 -1.83
C PHE A 38 4.44 -17.67 -3.32
N GLU A 39 4.88 -18.77 -3.94
CA GLU A 39 4.66 -19.01 -5.36
C GLU A 39 3.16 -18.99 -5.72
N HIS A 40 2.33 -19.61 -4.88
CA HIS A 40 0.88 -19.57 -5.04
C HIS A 40 0.31 -18.15 -4.95
N VAL A 41 0.77 -17.36 -3.98
CA VAL A 41 0.37 -15.96 -3.78
C VAL A 41 0.76 -15.12 -4.99
N ASP A 42 1.98 -15.32 -5.49
CA ASP A 42 2.50 -14.61 -6.65
C ASP A 42 1.69 -14.94 -7.91
N GLN A 43 1.33 -16.22 -8.10
CA GLN A 43 0.56 -16.67 -9.24
C GLN A 43 -0.89 -16.17 -9.20
N GLN A 44 -1.52 -16.12 -8.02
CA GLN A 44 -2.82 -15.49 -7.84
C GLN A 44 -2.78 -14.00 -8.21
N ALA A 45 -1.78 -13.26 -7.72
CA ALA A 45 -1.65 -11.84 -8.03
C ALA A 45 -1.40 -11.57 -9.53
N ILE A 46 -0.63 -12.43 -10.20
CA ILE A 46 -0.42 -12.37 -11.65
C ILE A 46 -1.73 -12.62 -12.40
N ALA A 47 -2.48 -13.66 -12.03
CA ALA A 47 -3.77 -13.97 -12.66
C ALA A 47 -4.78 -12.82 -12.49
N VAL A 48 -4.83 -12.21 -11.30
CA VAL A 48 -5.65 -11.00 -11.07
C VAL A 48 -5.14 -9.82 -11.88
N ALA A 49 -3.83 -9.69 -12.13
CA ALA A 49 -3.30 -8.61 -12.95
C ALA A 49 -3.71 -8.70 -14.44
N GLU A 50 -4.13 -9.87 -14.91
CA GLU A 50 -4.59 -10.10 -16.29
C GLU A 50 -6.09 -9.81 -16.50
N SER A 51 -6.88 -9.70 -15.43
CA SER A 51 -8.31 -9.34 -15.52
C SER A 51 -8.54 -7.83 -15.51
N GLU A 52 -9.79 -7.39 -15.70
CA GLU A 52 -10.20 -6.00 -15.46
C GLU A 52 -10.54 -5.77 -13.99
N GLN A 53 -10.01 -4.69 -13.41
CA GLN A 53 -10.29 -4.29 -12.02
C GLN A 53 -11.10 -3.00 -12.02
N THR A 54 -12.36 -3.08 -11.57
CA THR A 54 -13.28 -1.92 -11.61
C THR A 54 -13.30 -1.11 -10.34
N SER A 55 -13.00 -1.72 -9.18
CA SER A 55 -13.02 -1.07 -7.87
C SER A 55 -11.93 -1.59 -6.93
N TYR A 56 -11.61 -0.82 -5.89
CA TYR A 56 -10.65 -1.24 -4.86
C TYR A 56 -11.14 -2.46 -4.08
N THR A 57 -12.41 -2.47 -3.68
CA THR A 57 -12.99 -3.58 -2.90
C THR A 57 -12.88 -4.90 -3.66
N GLU A 58 -13.30 -4.91 -4.92
CA GLU A 58 -13.21 -6.10 -5.76
C GLU A 58 -11.76 -6.56 -5.95
N LEU A 59 -10.84 -5.62 -6.19
CA LEU A 59 -9.42 -5.94 -6.34
C LEU A 59 -8.82 -6.54 -5.06
N VAL A 60 -9.07 -5.93 -3.90
CA VAL A 60 -8.56 -6.42 -2.61
C VAL A 60 -9.17 -7.78 -2.27
N ASP A 61 -10.47 -7.97 -2.52
CA ASP A 61 -11.13 -9.27 -2.32
C ASP A 61 -10.48 -10.35 -3.19
N GLN A 62 -10.25 -10.09 -4.48
CA GLN A 62 -9.59 -11.04 -5.39
C GLN A 62 -8.13 -11.34 -4.99
N LEU A 63 -7.37 -10.32 -4.59
CA LEU A 63 -5.96 -10.48 -4.21
C LEU A 63 -5.78 -11.21 -2.87
N THR A 64 -6.72 -11.05 -1.96
CA THR A 64 -6.60 -11.57 -0.58
C THR A 64 -7.45 -12.80 -0.33
N TYR A 65 -8.27 -13.22 -1.29
CA TYR A 65 -9.08 -14.43 -1.21
C TYR A 65 -8.21 -15.64 -0.83
N GLY A 66 -8.58 -16.31 0.26
CA GLY A 66 -7.88 -17.51 0.75
C GLY A 66 -6.56 -17.25 1.48
N LEU A 67 -6.05 -16.01 1.53
CA LEU A 67 -4.80 -15.67 2.22
C LEU A 67 -5.03 -15.42 3.71
N LEU A 68 -4.19 -16.02 4.55
CA LEU A 68 -4.40 -16.04 6.00
C LEU A 68 -3.62 -14.95 6.71
N THR A 69 -2.37 -14.73 6.30
CA THR A 69 -1.45 -13.83 6.99
C THR A 69 -1.38 -12.46 6.31
N ASP A 70 -1.12 -11.42 7.10
CA ASP A 70 -0.91 -10.07 6.57
C ASP A 70 0.29 -10.01 5.62
N LEU A 71 1.28 -10.88 5.83
CA LEU A 71 2.45 -10.98 4.96
C LEU A 71 2.07 -11.50 3.56
N GLU A 72 1.23 -12.53 3.48
CA GLU A 72 0.72 -13.04 2.20
C GLU A 72 -0.11 -11.97 1.47
N LYS A 73 -1.01 -11.30 2.19
CA LYS A 73 -1.86 -10.23 1.62
C LYS A 73 -1.02 -9.05 1.10
N ALA A 74 -0.07 -8.57 1.91
CA ALA A 74 0.84 -7.50 1.52
C ALA A 74 1.69 -7.91 0.30
N ARG A 75 2.11 -9.18 0.23
CA ARG A 75 2.84 -9.70 -0.94
C ARG A 75 1.97 -9.77 -2.18
N ALA A 76 0.72 -10.22 -2.08
CA ALA A 76 -0.21 -10.26 -3.22
C ALA A 76 -0.41 -8.87 -3.83
N ILE A 77 -0.66 -7.87 -2.96
CA ILE A 77 -0.81 -6.46 -3.36
C ILE A 77 0.48 -5.95 -4.02
N PHE A 78 1.63 -6.16 -3.38
CA PHE A 78 2.92 -5.72 -3.93
C PHE A 78 3.22 -6.37 -5.28
N ARG A 79 2.96 -7.68 -5.42
CA ARG A 79 3.17 -8.42 -6.66
C ARG A 79 2.25 -7.89 -7.75
N TRP A 80 0.97 -7.67 -7.46
CA TRP A 80 0.03 -7.10 -8.43
C TRP A 80 0.49 -5.74 -8.94
N ILE A 81 0.93 -4.83 -8.06
CA ILE A 81 1.44 -3.51 -8.46
C ILE A 81 2.68 -3.66 -9.36
N THR A 82 3.64 -4.49 -8.97
CA THR A 82 4.93 -4.61 -9.66
C THR A 82 4.89 -5.38 -10.98
N VAL A 83 3.85 -6.17 -11.22
CA VAL A 83 3.64 -6.88 -12.50
C VAL A 83 3.03 -5.95 -13.57
N LYS A 84 2.37 -4.85 -13.18
CA LYS A 84 1.80 -3.89 -14.14
C LYS A 84 2.91 -3.08 -14.82
N ASP A 85 3.11 -3.30 -16.12
CA ASP A 85 3.95 -2.42 -16.95
C ASP A 85 3.16 -1.17 -17.37
N LEU A 86 3.34 -0.08 -16.63
CA LEU A 86 2.68 1.20 -16.92
C LEU A 86 3.02 1.75 -18.31
N ASN A 87 4.17 1.41 -18.89
CA ASN A 87 4.54 1.90 -20.21
C ASN A 87 3.72 1.21 -21.31
N ALA A 88 3.42 -0.09 -21.12
CA ALA A 88 2.62 -0.88 -22.04
C ALA A 88 1.10 -0.62 -21.92
N ILE A 89 0.62 -0.12 -20.77
CA ILE A 89 -0.80 0.15 -20.56
C ILE A 89 -1.21 1.49 -21.20
N ASP A 90 -2.19 1.44 -22.11
CA ASP A 90 -2.87 2.63 -22.61
C ASP A 90 -4.06 2.97 -21.70
N PHE A 91 -3.97 4.10 -20.99
CA PHE A 91 -4.98 4.52 -20.03
C PHE A 91 -5.98 5.44 -20.71
N GLN A 92 -7.23 5.00 -20.80
CA GLN A 92 -8.32 5.83 -21.31
C GLN A 92 -8.49 7.11 -20.49
N ASN A 93 -8.70 8.24 -21.15
CA ASN A 93 -8.91 9.53 -20.49
C ASN A 93 -10.22 9.61 -19.67
N THR A 94 -11.14 8.69 -19.89
CA THR A 94 -12.42 8.57 -19.17
C THR A 94 -12.31 7.77 -17.87
N LEU A 95 -11.13 7.24 -17.54
CA LEU A 95 -10.93 6.49 -16.29
C LEU A 95 -11.19 7.37 -15.08
N ALA A 96 -12.04 6.88 -14.18
CA ALA A 96 -12.27 7.52 -12.90
C ALA A 96 -10.98 7.48 -12.07
N ALA A 97 -10.57 8.65 -11.57
CA ALA A 97 -9.36 8.78 -10.74
C ALA A 97 -9.44 7.91 -9.47
N ASP A 98 -10.65 7.72 -8.94
CA ASP A 98 -10.90 6.92 -7.74
C ASP A 98 -11.03 5.42 -8.00
N THR A 99 -10.15 4.88 -8.85
CA THR A 99 -10.07 3.44 -9.14
C THR A 99 -8.62 2.99 -9.13
N PRO A 100 -8.33 1.69 -8.92
CA PRO A 100 -6.96 1.18 -8.99
C PRO A 100 -6.26 1.58 -10.30
N MET A 101 -6.97 1.52 -11.43
CA MET A 101 -6.45 1.93 -12.74
C MET A 101 -6.25 3.44 -12.84
N GLY A 102 -7.14 4.25 -12.25
CA GLY A 102 -6.99 5.70 -12.17
C GLY A 102 -5.75 6.12 -11.38
N LEU A 103 -5.44 5.42 -10.29
CA LEU A 103 -4.24 5.66 -9.48
C LEU A 103 -2.97 5.19 -10.20
N LEU A 104 -2.99 4.04 -10.90
CA LEU A 104 -1.87 3.63 -11.77
C LEU A 104 -1.62 4.62 -12.91
N ARG A 105 -2.68 5.18 -13.51
CA ARG A 105 -2.59 6.28 -14.48
C ARG A 105 -1.91 7.50 -13.87
N GLY A 106 -2.33 7.88 -12.65
CA GLY A 106 -1.70 8.98 -11.91
C GLY A 106 -0.22 8.76 -11.67
N ILE A 107 0.19 7.53 -11.36
CA ILE A 107 1.61 7.16 -11.19
C ILE A 107 2.36 7.29 -12.51
N LYS A 108 1.79 6.81 -13.63
CA LYS A 108 2.39 6.95 -14.98
C LYS A 108 2.67 8.41 -15.33
N TYR A 109 1.76 9.31 -14.98
CA TYR A 109 1.88 10.75 -15.28
C TYR A 109 2.44 11.60 -14.14
N GLY A 110 2.88 10.98 -13.04
CA GLY A 110 3.55 11.66 -11.93
C GLY A 110 2.65 12.49 -11.01
N THR A 111 1.33 12.27 -11.03
CA THR A 111 0.37 12.94 -10.12
C THR A 111 0.06 12.13 -8.87
N GLU A 112 0.43 10.85 -8.85
CA GLU A 112 0.25 9.92 -7.73
C GLU A 112 1.53 9.13 -7.46
N THR A 113 1.58 8.43 -6.33
CA THR A 113 2.75 7.62 -5.94
C THR A 113 2.37 6.16 -5.70
N TYR A 114 3.34 5.26 -5.92
CA TYR A 114 3.20 3.84 -5.55
C TYR A 114 2.86 3.68 -4.06
N HIS A 115 3.35 4.58 -3.20
CA HIS A 115 3.01 4.59 -1.78
C HIS A 115 1.52 4.83 -1.55
N THR A 116 0.92 5.83 -2.23
CA THR A 116 -0.52 6.11 -2.15
C THR A 116 -1.35 4.90 -2.58
N LEU A 117 -0.99 4.28 -3.71
CA LEU A 117 -1.69 3.10 -4.21
C LEU A 117 -1.58 1.91 -3.25
N PHE A 118 -0.36 1.61 -2.79
CA PHE A 118 -0.13 0.49 -1.87
C PHE A 118 -0.88 0.71 -0.55
N MET A 119 -0.78 1.91 0.05
CA MET A 119 -1.51 2.25 1.29
C MET A 119 -3.01 2.11 1.11
N ARG A 120 -3.56 2.44 -0.06
CA ARG A 120 -4.99 2.36 -0.32
C ARG A 120 -5.52 0.93 -0.51
N LEU A 121 -4.64 0.00 -0.88
CA LEU A 121 -4.96 -1.42 -1.06
C LEU A 121 -4.77 -2.25 0.23
N CYS A 122 -4.04 -1.70 1.22
CA CYS A 122 -3.86 -2.29 2.54
C CYS A 122 -4.98 -1.87 3.50
#